data_AF-X1Q3U1-F1
#
_entry.id   AF-X1Q3U1-F1
#
_cell.length_a   1.000
_cell.length_b   1.000
_cell.length_c   1.000
_cell.angle_alpha   90.00
_cell.angle_beta   90.00
_cell.angle_gamma   90.00
#
_symmetry.space_group_name_H-M   'P 1'
#
loop_
_entity.id
_entity.type
_entity.pdbx_description
1 polymer ?
#
loop_
_entity_poly.entity_id
_entity_poly.type
_entity_poly.pdbx_seq_one_letter_code
_entity_poly.pdbx_strand_id
1 'polypeptide(L)' 'ANSLAKSADIFVNDAFGTAHRAHASTVGVARILPACAGFLMAKEIEVLSNLLENPERPFVVVLGGAKISGKSEM' A
#
# COMPACT_ATOMS: atom_id res chain seq x y z
N ALA A 1 -5.78 16.92 7.45
CA ALA A 1 -6.75 15.86 7.14
C ALA A 1 -8.20 16.36 7.26
N ASN A 2 -8.58 17.00 8.37
CA ASN A 2 -9.94 17.56 8.54
C ASN A 2 -10.41 18.46 7.38
N SER A 3 -9.55 19.31 6.83
CA SER A 3 -9.90 20.12 5.65
C SER A 3 -10.19 19.30 4.40
N LEU A 4 -9.48 18.19 4.19
CA LEU A 4 -9.70 17.26 3.07
C LEU A 4 -11.00 16.48 3.27
N ALA A 5 -11.28 16.05 4.50
CA ALA A 5 -12.46 15.27 4.82
C ALA A 5 -13.77 16.07 4.72
N LYS A 6 -13.73 17.40 4.91
CA LYS A 6 -14.93 18.27 4.85
C LYS A 6 -15.66 18.23 3.50
N SER A 7 -14.97 17.86 2.42
CA SER A 7 -15.49 17.93 1.06
C SER A 7 -15.87 16.56 0.48
N ALA A 8 -15.88 15.50 1.30
CA ALA A 8 -16.14 14.14 0.84
C ALA A 8 -16.83 13.29 1.92
N ASP A 9 -17.66 12.34 1.49
CA ASP A 9 -18.34 11.38 2.37
C ASP A 9 -17.56 10.07 2.51
N ILE A 10 -16.76 9.72 1.50
CA ILE A 10 -15.98 8.48 1.42
C ILE A 10 -14.58 8.80 0.91
N PHE A 11 -13.58 8.09 1.43
CA PHE A 11 -12.21 8.12 0.93
C PHE A 11 -11.87 6.82 0.20
N VAL A 12 -11.33 6.93 -1.01
CA VAL A 12 -10.81 5.79 -1.78
C VAL A 12 -9.30 5.96 -1.93
N ASN A 13 -8.51 5.02 -1.40
CA ASN A 13 -7.07 5.00 -1.63
C ASN A 13 -6.73 4.09 -2.80
N ASP A 14 -6.25 4.68 -3.89
CA ASP A 14 -5.81 3.95 -5.08
C ASP A 14 -4.31 4.15 -5.39
N ALA A 15 -3.52 4.55 -4.38
CA ALA A 15 -2.13 4.95 -4.53
C ALA A 15 -1.18 4.15 -3.62
N PHE A 16 -1.02 2.85 -3.91
CA PHE A 16 -0.21 1.89 -3.13
C PHE A 16 1.21 2.38 -2.84
N GLY A 17 1.90 2.93 -3.85
CA GLY A 17 3.28 3.43 -3.70
C GLY A 17 3.44 4.54 -2.64
N THR A 18 2.35 5.20 -2.22
CA THR A 18 2.38 6.22 -1.15
C THR A 18 1.87 5.71 0.20
N ALA A 19 1.28 4.50 0.24
CA ALA A 19 0.61 3.96 1.42
C ALA A 19 1.58 3.69 2.58
N HIS A 20 2.88 3.51 2.30
CA HIS A 20 3.92 3.32 3.30
C HIS A 20 4.23 4.58 4.14
N ARG A 21 3.66 5.75 3.82
CA ARG A 21 3.87 7.01 4.57
C ARG A 21 2.57 7.53 5.17
N ALA A 22 2.64 7.93 6.44
CA ALA A 22 1.52 8.51 7.17
C ALA A 22 1.31 10.00 6.84
N HIS A 23 0.82 10.28 5.63
CA HIS A 23 0.48 11.64 5.20
C HIS A 23 -0.99 11.96 5.45
N ALA A 24 -1.32 13.26 5.43
CA ALA A 24 -2.69 13.74 5.62
C ALA A 24 -3.68 13.21 4.56
N SER A 25 -3.24 13.01 3.32
CA SER A 25 -4.03 12.54 2.19
C SER A 25 -4.04 11.01 2.01
N THR A 26 -3.24 10.26 2.78
CA THR A 26 -3.18 8.80 2.72
C THR A 26 -3.81 8.20 3.97
N VAL A 27 -3.17 8.39 5.13
CA VAL A 27 -3.60 7.82 6.41
C VAL A 27 -4.52 8.78 7.16
N GLY A 28 -4.23 10.08 7.11
CA GLY A 28 -4.94 11.08 7.89
C GLY A 28 -6.44 11.15 7.57
N VAL A 29 -6.79 11.21 6.29
CA VAL A 29 -8.20 11.29 5.83
C VAL A 29 -8.94 9.96 6.01
N ALA A 30 -8.26 8.82 5.84
CA ALA A 30 -8.81 7.49 6.03
C ALA A 30 -9.25 7.20 7.48
N ARG A 31 -8.69 7.92 8.45
CA ARG A 31 -9.11 7.83 9.87
C ARG A 31 -10.37 8.63 10.19
N ILE A 32 -10.79 9.51 9.29
CA ILE A 32 -11.92 10.43 9.50
C ILE A 32 -13.15 9.94 8.72
N LEU A 33 -12.95 9.52 7.47
CA LEU A 33 -14.02 9.07 6.58
C LEU A 33 -14.01 7.54 6.47
N PRO A 34 -15.18 6.92 6.18
CA PRO A 34 -15.22 5.56 5.65
C PRO A 34 -14.23 5.43 4.48
N ALA A 35 -13.35 4.43 4.57
CA ALA A 35 -12.24 4.27 3.64
C ALA A 35 -12.30 2.92 2.93
N CYS A 36 -12.03 2.90 1.63
CA CYS A 36 -11.86 1.68 0.86
C CYS A 36 -10.60 1.74 -0.02
N ALA A 37 -10.15 0.56 -0.44
CA ALA A 37 -9.11 0.44 -1.46
C ALA A 37 -9.75 0.61 -2.85
N GLY A 38 -9.10 1.41 -3.71
CA GLY A 38 -9.39 1.42 -5.14
C GLY A 38 -8.88 0.15 -5.83
N PHE A 39 -9.09 0.04 -7.14
CA PHE A 39 -8.75 -1.17 -7.89
C PHE A 39 -7.24 -1.41 -8.01
N LEU A 40 -6.42 -0.37 -8.18
CA LEU A 40 -4.96 -0.50 -8.21
C LEU A 40 -4.45 -0.93 -6.83
N MET A 41 -4.95 -0.30 -5.78
CA MET A 41 -4.60 -0.69 -4.40
C MET A 41 -5.00 -2.14 -4.10
N ALA A 42 -6.22 -2.54 -4.45
CA ALA A 42 -6.70 -3.90 -4.25
C ALA A 42 -5.86 -4.92 -5.03
N LYS A 43 -5.47 -4.59 -6.27
CA LYS A 43 -4.65 -5.48 -7.10
C LYS A 43 -3.25 -5.69 -6.52
N GLU A 44 -2.62 -4.63 -6.03
CA GLU A 44 -1.31 -4.70 -5.38
C GLU A 44 -1.38 -5.55 -4.10
N ILE A 45 -2.41 -5.35 -3.27
CA ILE A 45 -2.62 -6.16 -2.06
C ILE A 45 -2.79 -7.64 -2.43
N GLU A 46 -3.65 -7.96 -3.39
CA GLU A 46 -3.90 -9.35 -3.83
C GLU A 46 -2.60 -10.02 -4.29
N VAL A 47 -1.84 -9.37 -5.16
CA VAL A 47 -0.59 -9.91 -5.70
C VAL A 47 0.43 -10.14 -4.58
N LEU A 48 0.66 -9.15 -3.71
CA LEU A 48 1.63 -9.26 -2.64
C LEU A 48 1.22 -10.28 -1.58
N SER A 49 -0.06 -10.32 -1.19
CA SER A 49 -0.59 -11.33 -0.27
C SER A 49 -0.40 -12.74 -0.82
N ASN A 50 -0.70 -12.97 -2.09
CA ASN A 50 -0.51 -14.30 -2.70
C ASN A 50 0.96 -14.72 -2.70
N LEU A 51 1.88 -13.81 -3.00
CA LEU A 51 3.32 -14.09 -2.96
C LEU A 51 3.84 -14.40 -1.55
N LEU A 52 3.23 -13.82 -0.51
CA LEU A 52 3.63 -14.02 0.88
C LEU A 52 2.98 -15.26 1.52
N GLU A 53 1.71 -15.51 1.23
CA GLU A 53 0.90 -16.54 1.92
C GLU A 53 0.92 -17.88 1.21
N ASN A 54 0.82 -17.90 -0.13
CA ASN A 54 0.75 -19.14 -0.90
C ASN A 54 1.46 -19.01 -2.27
N PRO A 55 2.80 -18.85 -2.28
CA PRO A 55 3.53 -18.72 -3.53
C PRO A 55 3.57 -20.04 -4.29
N GLU A 56 3.30 -19.99 -5.59
CA GLU A 56 3.52 -21.13 -6.49
C GLU A 56 5.01 -21.53 -6.49
N ARG A 57 5.28 -22.84 -6.51
CA ARG A 57 6.64 -23.36 -6.42
C ARG A 57 7.12 -23.92 -7.77
N PRO A 58 8.41 -23.73 -8.12
CA PRO A 58 9.46 -23.10 -7.31
C PRO A 58 9.34 -21.57 -7.24
N PHE A 59 9.45 -21.00 -6.04
CA PHE A 59 9.43 -19.55 -5.81
C PHE A 59 10.85 -19.00 -5.72
N VAL A 60 11.18 -18.03 -6.57
CA VAL A 60 12.52 -17.44 -6.69
C VAL A 60 12.42 -15.92 -6.56
N VAL A 61 13.28 -15.33 -5.74
CA VAL A 61 13.37 -13.87 -5.54
C VAL A 61 14.70 -13.37 -6.11
N VAL A 62 14.64 -12.29 -6.90
CA VAL A 62 15.82 -11.64 -7.50
C VAL A 62 16.01 -10.26 -6.88
N LEU A 63 17.09 -10.07 -6.12
CA LEU A 63 17.36 -8.83 -5.37
C LEU A 63 18.56 -8.04 -5.93
N GLY A 64 18.27 -7.02 -6.74
CA GLY A 64 19.26 -6.07 -7.26
C GLY A 64 19.56 -4.89 -6.32
N GLY A 65 20.61 -4.10 -6.60
CA GLY A 65 20.96 -2.87 -5.86
C GLY A 65 22.38 -2.87 -5.28
N ALA A 66 23.00 -1.68 -5.17
CA ALA A 66 24.43 -1.53 -4.86
C ALA A 66 24.82 -1.71 -3.38
N LYS A 67 23.90 -1.45 -2.44
CA LYS A 67 24.15 -1.57 -1.00
C LYS A 67 23.30 -2.69 -0.40
N ILE A 68 23.95 -3.55 0.38
CA ILE A 68 23.27 -4.66 1.06
C ILE A 68 22.36 -4.20 2.21
N SER A 69 22.67 -3.06 2.83
CA SER A 69 21.91 -2.52 3.97
C SER A 69 20.44 -2.23 3.64
N GLY A 70 20.12 -1.89 2.39
CA GLY A 70 18.73 -1.69 1.95
C GLY A 70 17.99 -2.97 1.59
N LYS A 71 18.67 -4.12 1.59
CA LYS A 71 18.10 -5.44 1.25
C LYS A 71 17.86 -6.30 2.48
N SER A 72 18.56 -6.04 3.58
CA SER A 72 18.46 -6.85 4.81
C SER A 72 17.13 -6.70 5.54
N GLU A 73 16.34 -5.69 5.19
CA GLU A 73 15.04 -5.37 5.80
C GLU A 73 13.85 -5.76 4.91
N MET A 74 14.11 -6.31 3.72
CA MET A 74 13.12 -6.76 2.75
C MET A 74 12.81 -8.24 2.96
#